data_AF-A0A3N6DJF9-F1
#
_entry.id   AF-A0A3N6DJF9-F1
#
_cell.length_a   1.000
_cell.length_b   1.000
_cell.length_c   1.000
_cell.angle_alpha   90.00
_cell.angle_beta   90.00
_cell.angle_gamma   90.00
#
_symmetry.space_group_name_H-M   'P 1'
#
loop_
_entity.id
_entity.type
_entity.pdbx_description
1 polymer ?
#
loop_
_entity_poly.entity_id
_entity_poly.type
_entity_poly.pdbx_seq_one_letter_code
_entity_poly.pdbx_strand_id
1 'polypeptide(L)'
;MEKARVQYAETYRVRHFEAQEAAWRHATRLTEYVTAARTPIETMPPGRTRTEAEAWINWAEATAERLDPLNTPLRMPIIPEPQANDLKPFLGHWNPYGP
;
A
#
# COMPACT_ATOMS: atom_id res chain seq x y z
N MET A 1 9.71 -1.50 30.00
CA MET A 1 8.58 -0.84 29.31
C MET A 1 9.05 0.10 28.20
N GLU A 2 9.97 1.04 28.46
CA GLU A 2 10.56 1.95 27.44
C GLU A 2 11.08 1.20 26.18
N LYS A 3 11.93 0.19 26.36
CA LYS A 3 12.52 -0.60 25.27
C LYS A 3 11.48 -1.32 24.41
N ALA A 4 10.41 -1.85 25.02
CA ALA A 4 9.33 -2.53 24.32
C ALA A 4 8.50 -1.55 23.47
N ARG A 5 8.30 -0.30 23.94
CA ARG A 5 7.63 0.75 23.16
C ARG A 5 8.46 1.18 21.96
N VAL A 6 9.78 1.30 22.11
CA VAL A 6 10.69 1.62 21.00
C VAL A 6 10.67 0.50 19.95
N GLN A 7 10.76 -0.77 20.36
CA GLN A 7 10.69 -1.92 19.44
C GLN A 7 9.33 -2.03 18.73
N TYR A 8 8.22 -1.75 19.43
CA TYR A 8 6.90 -1.69 18.83
C TYR A 8 6.80 -0.58 17.77
N ALA A 9 7.26 0.62 18.10
CA ALA A 9 7.27 1.75 17.18
C ALA A 9 8.11 1.47 15.92
N GLU A 10 9.27 0.84 16.08
CA GLU A 10 10.12 0.44 14.96
C GLU A 10 9.45 -0.64 14.09
N THR A 11 8.88 -1.68 14.70
CA THR A 11 8.14 -2.73 13.97
C THR A 11 6.98 -2.14 13.18
N TYR A 12 6.23 -1.20 13.76
CA TYR A 12 5.12 -0.52 13.09
C TYR A 12 5.60 0.31 11.89
N ARG A 13 6.72 1.05 12.05
CA ARG A 13 7.32 1.82 10.96
C ARG A 13 7.77 0.93 9.81
N VAL A 14 8.45 -0.17 10.10
CA VAL A 14 8.90 -1.14 9.09
C VAL A 14 7.71 -1.71 8.33
N ARG A 15 6.68 -2.18 9.04
CA ARG A 15 5.46 -2.72 8.40
C ARG A 15 4.75 -1.68 7.53
N HIS A 16 4.67 -0.43 7.99
CA HIS A 16 4.07 0.63 7.20
C HIS A 16 4.89 0.94 5.94
N PHE A 17 6.21 0.97 6.06
CA PHE A 17 7.12 1.16 4.92
C PHE A 17 6.98 0.02 3.90
N GLU A 18 6.97 -1.24 4.35
CA GLU A 18 6.74 -2.41 3.49
C GLU A 18 5.37 -2.36 2.80
N ALA A 19 4.33 -1.90 3.50
CA ALA A 19 3.00 -1.74 2.91
C ALA A 19 2.97 -0.64 1.84
N GLN A 20 3.66 0.50 2.07
CA GLN A 20 3.81 1.55 1.05
C GLN A 20 4.56 1.03 -0.17
N GLU A 21 5.66 0.30 0.05
CA GLU A 21 6.47 -0.31 -1.00
C GLU A 21 5.64 -1.28 -1.86
N ALA A 22 4.87 -2.16 -1.21
CA ALA A 22 4.00 -3.11 -1.90
C ALA A 22 2.87 -2.43 -2.69
N ALA A 23 2.26 -1.37 -2.13
CA ALA A 23 1.24 -0.58 -2.80
C ALA A 23 1.82 0.16 -4.03
N TRP A 24 3.00 0.75 -3.89
CA TRP A 24 3.71 1.38 -5.00
C TRP A 24 4.02 0.38 -6.12
N ARG A 25 4.63 -0.77 -5.80
CA ARG A 25 4.88 -1.83 -6.80
C ARG A 25 3.61 -2.30 -7.49
N HIS A 26 2.50 -2.37 -6.76
CA HIS A 26 1.21 -2.75 -7.34
C HIS A 26 0.70 -1.68 -8.32
N ALA A 27 0.72 -0.41 -7.92
CA ALA A 27 0.33 0.69 -8.80
C ALA A 27 1.22 0.75 -10.05
N THR A 28 2.53 0.59 -9.91
CA THR A 28 3.46 0.55 -11.06
C THR A 28 3.10 -0.56 -12.05
N ARG A 29 2.87 -1.79 -11.58
CA ARG A 29 2.46 -2.91 -12.45
C ARG A 29 1.14 -2.64 -13.17
N LEU A 30 0.19 -1.97 -12.50
CA LEU A 30 -1.08 -1.58 -13.12
C LEU A 30 -0.86 -0.53 -14.21
N THR A 31 -0.02 0.49 -13.95
CA THR A 31 0.33 1.50 -14.96
C THR A 31 1.03 0.88 -16.16
N GLU A 32 1.97 -0.04 -15.97
CA GLU A 32 2.62 -0.79 -17.06
C GLU A 32 1.61 -1.58 -17.89
N TYR A 33 0.68 -2.28 -17.23
CA TYR A 33 -0.38 -3.02 -17.90
C TYR A 33 -1.32 -2.11 -18.69
N VAL A 34 -1.77 -1.00 -18.10
CA VAL A 34 -2.61 0.01 -18.78
C VAL A 34 -1.90 0.59 -20.00
N THR A 35 -0.61 0.88 -19.88
CA THR A 35 0.22 1.37 -20.99
C THR A 35 0.29 0.34 -22.11
N ALA A 36 0.55 -0.93 -21.78
CA ALA A 36 0.60 -2.02 -22.76
C ALA A 36 -0.77 -2.28 -23.42
N ALA A 37 -1.87 -2.13 -22.66
CA ALA A 37 -3.23 -2.36 -23.14
C ALA A 37 -3.74 -1.24 -24.08
N ARG A 38 -3.12 -0.04 -24.08
CA ARG A 38 -3.45 1.01 -25.06
C ARG A 38 -3.13 0.62 -26.49
N THR A 39 -1.99 -0.03 -26.73
CA THR A 39 -1.55 -0.41 -28.09
C THR A 39 -2.60 -1.23 -28.86
N PRO A 40 -3.15 -2.35 -28.34
CA PRO A 40 -4.17 -3.08 -29.08
C PRO A 40 -5.46 -2.27 -29.26
N ILE A 41 -5.84 -1.40 -28.32
CA ILE A 41 -7.05 -0.57 -28.41
C ILE A 41 -6.94 0.45 -29.54
N GLU A 42 -5.78 1.08 -29.72
CA GLU A 42 -5.54 2.03 -30.82
C GLU A 42 -5.68 1.36 -32.20
N THR A 43 -5.32 0.07 -32.30
CA THR A 43 -5.46 -0.72 -33.53
C THR A 43 -6.89 -1.24 -33.77
N MET A 44 -7.81 -1.10 -32.81
CA MET A 44 -9.19 -1.54 -32.98
C MET A 44 -9.91 -0.69 -34.02
N PRO A 45 -10.78 -1.31 -34.86
CA PRO A 45 -11.63 -0.56 -35.76
C PRO A 45 -12.56 0.37 -34.97
N PRO A 46 -12.87 1.56 -35.51
CA PRO A 46 -13.80 2.48 -34.86
C PRO A 46 -15.16 1.81 -34.68
N GLY A 47 -15.73 1.94 -33.48
CA GLY A 47 -17.00 1.32 -33.12
C GLY A 47 -17.19 1.26 -31.61
N ARG A 48 -18.35 0.74 -31.19
CA ARG A 48 -18.73 0.68 -29.76
C ARG A 48 -17.67 -0.02 -28.90
N THR A 49 -17.12 -1.13 -29.36
CA THR A 49 -16.09 -1.90 -28.64
C THR A 49 -14.83 -1.08 -28.36
N ARG A 50 -14.38 -0.28 -29.32
CA ARG A 50 -13.22 0.60 -29.14
C ARG A 50 -13.53 1.67 -28.09
N THR A 51 -14.69 2.31 -28.17
CA THR A 51 -15.11 3.34 -27.20
C THR A 51 -15.23 2.78 -25.77
N GLU A 52 -15.77 1.56 -25.62
CA GLU A 52 -15.86 0.89 -24.31
C GLU A 52 -14.46 0.56 -23.76
N ALA A 53 -13.55 0.08 -24.61
CA ALA A 53 -12.17 -0.21 -24.21
C ALA A 53 -11.38 1.05 -23.82
N GLU A 54 -11.54 2.14 -24.58
CA GLU A 54 -10.95 3.46 -24.26
C GLU A 54 -11.49 3.99 -22.92
N ALA A 55 -12.80 3.89 -22.67
CA ALA A 55 -13.40 4.28 -21.40
C ALA A 55 -12.85 3.47 -20.22
N TRP A 56 -12.66 2.16 -20.40
CA TRP A 56 -12.09 1.28 -19.39
C TRP A 56 -10.62 1.63 -19.10
N ILE A 57 -9.79 1.90 -20.11
CA ILE A 57 -8.41 2.33 -19.92
C ILE A 57 -8.32 3.64 -19.15
N ASN A 58 -9.15 4.63 -19.49
CA ASN A 58 -9.15 5.93 -18.80
C ASN A 58 -9.50 5.77 -17.31
N TRP A 59 -10.48 4.91 -16.99
CA TRP A 59 -10.81 4.59 -15.61
C TRP A 59 -9.67 3.82 -14.91
N ALA A 60 -9.03 2.88 -15.60
CA ALA A 60 -7.95 2.06 -15.05
C ALA A 60 -6.71 2.89 -14.72
N GLU A 61 -6.35 3.84 -15.59
CA GLU A 61 -5.26 4.79 -15.37
C GLU A 61 -5.49 5.65 -14.13
N ALA A 62 -6.67 6.30 -14.04
CA ALA A 62 -7.05 7.10 -12.87
C ALA A 62 -7.09 6.26 -11.57
N THR A 63 -7.43 4.98 -11.68
CA THR A 63 -7.41 4.05 -10.55
C THR A 63 -6.00 3.70 -10.12
N ALA A 64 -5.09 3.44 -11.06
CA ALA A 64 -3.68 3.16 -10.76
C ALA A 64 -3.00 4.36 -10.08
N GLU A 65 -3.26 5.58 -10.56
CA GLU A 65 -2.78 6.81 -9.93
C GLU A 65 -3.28 6.95 -8.49
N ARG A 66 -4.56 6.68 -8.23
CA ARG A 66 -5.11 6.74 -6.86
C ARG A 66 -4.53 5.69 -5.91
N LEU A 67 -4.09 4.55 -6.45
CA LEU A 67 -3.48 3.47 -5.68
C LEU A 67 -2.00 3.73 -5.39
N ASP A 68 -1.35 4.62 -6.14
CA ASP A 68 0.06 4.95 -5.92
C ASP A 68 0.23 5.77 -4.64
N PRO A 69 0.90 5.22 -3.60
CA PRO A 69 1.15 5.94 -2.37
C PRO A 69 2.08 7.15 -2.56
N LEU A 70 2.84 7.21 -3.66
CA LEU A 70 3.70 8.36 -3.98
C LEU A 70 2.92 9.58 -4.46
N ASN A 71 1.66 9.42 -4.87
CA ASN A 71 0.77 10.53 -5.19
C ASN A 71 0.21 11.23 -3.94
N THR A 72 0.45 10.68 -2.76
CA THR A 72 0.16 11.31 -1.47
C THR A 72 1.48 11.78 -0.84
N PRO A 73 1.50 12.90 -0.08
CA PRO A 73 2.72 13.30 0.61
C PRO A 73 3.25 12.20 1.52
N LEU A 74 4.49 11.75 1.26
CA LEU A 74 5.21 10.80 2.10
C LEU A 74 5.41 11.42 3.48
N ARG A 75 4.69 10.89 4.48
CA ARG A 75 4.81 11.32 5.88
C ARG A 75 5.16 10.12 6.74
N MET A 76 5.80 10.39 7.87
CA MET A 76 5.98 9.37 8.89
C MET A 76 4.61 8.87 9.38
N PRO A 77 4.43 7.54 9.52
CA PRO A 77 3.19 7.02 10.06
C PRO A 77 3.02 7.48 11.50
N ILE A 78 1.81 7.92 11.83
CA ILE A 78 1.42 8.16 13.22
C ILE A 78 1.36 6.78 13.89
N ILE A 79 2.27 6.56 14.84
CA ILE A 79 2.33 5.31 15.60
C ILE A 79 1.26 5.42 16.69
N PRO A 80 0.23 4.55 16.70
CA PRO A 80 -0.76 4.54 17.77
C PRO A 80 -0.08 4.15 19.09
N GLU A 81 -0.54 4.70 20.21
CA GLU A 81 -0.05 4.28 21.53
C GLU A 81 -0.28 2.78 21.71
N PRO A 82 0.78 1.99 21.98
CA PRO A 82 0.65 0.54 22.10
C PRO A 82 -0.22 0.16 23.29
N GLN A 83 -1.24 -0.67 23.06
CA GLN A 83 -2.00 -1.28 24.15
C GLN A 83 -1.12 -2.32 24.86
N ALA A 84 -1.44 -2.68 26.11
CA ALA A 84 -0.70 -3.69 26.86
C ALA A 84 -0.60 -5.05 26.13
N ASN A 85 -1.61 -5.37 25.30
CA ASN A 85 -1.60 -6.58 24.45
C ASN A 85 -0.62 -6.51 23.27
N ASP A 86 -0.36 -5.33 22.71
CA ASP A 86 0.53 -5.15 21.57
C ASP A 86 2.02 -5.23 21.96
N LEU A 87 2.32 -4.98 23.24
CA LEU A 87 3.67 -5.09 23.80
C LEU A 87 4.02 -6.52 24.22
N LYS A 88 3.04 -7.43 24.37
CA LYS A 88 3.25 -8.83 24.80
C LYS A 88 4.33 -9.58 24.01
N PRO A 89 4.45 -9.46 22.67
CA PRO A 89 5.48 -10.16 21.89
C PRO A 89 6.89 -9.65 22.21
N PHE A 90 7.02 -8.38 22.61
CA PHE A 90 8.27 -7.70 22.88
C PHE A 90 8.68 -7.75 24.37
N LEU A 91 7.84 -8.33 25.22
CA LEU A 91 8.00 -8.31 26.68
C LEU A 91 8.61 -9.58 27.29
N GLY A 92 8.90 -10.64 26.52
CA GLY A 92 9.67 -11.84 26.92
C GLY A 92 9.41 -12.41 28.33
N HIS A 93 8.75 -13.57 28.45
CA HIS A 93 8.39 -14.23 29.73
C HIS A 93 7.75 -13.28 30.76
N TRP A 94 6.79 -12.45 30.33
CA TRP A 94 6.05 -11.60 31.25
C TRP A 94 4.87 -12.37 31.88
N ASN A 95 4.96 -12.62 33.18
CA ASN A 95 3.87 -13.08 34.04
C ASN A 95 3.15 -11.84 34.62
N PRO A 96 1.82 -11.66 34.44
CA PRO A 96 1.08 -10.52 34.99
C PRO A 96 0.99 -10.48 36.51
N TYR A 97 1.22 -11.61 37.17
CA TYR A 97 1.47 -11.71 38.60
C TYR A 97 2.96 -12.04 38.72
N GLY A 98 3.75 -11.43 39.60
CA GLY A 98 5.21 -11.65 39.67
C GLY A 98 5.64 -13.14 39.85
N PRO A 99 6.94 -13.44 39.95
CA PRO A 99 7.41 -14.81 40.20
C PRO A 99 6.73 -15.45 41.41
#